data_AF-A0A7W1ILK5-F1
#
_entry.id   AF-A0A7W1ILK5-F1
#
_cell.length_a   1.000
_cell.length_b   1.000
_cell.length_c   1.000
_cell.angle_alpha   90.00
_cell.angle_beta   90.00
_cell.angle_gamma   90.00
#
_symmetry.space_group_name_H-M   'P 1'
#
loop_
_entity.id
_entity.type
_entity.pdbx_description
1 polymer ?
#
loop_
_entity_poly.entity_id
_entity_poly.type
_entity_poly.pdbx_seq_one_letter_code
_entity_poly.pdbx_strand_id
1 'polypeptide(L)'
;MGFCPGATYTNFHEVSGGDKDSFPKFTMQTAQQVVNELVSALESRRKPKVVSGGLNRFMIGLQKLMTRRMVVNMMAGFGPLKGKQ
;
A
#
# COMPACT_ATOMS: atom_id res chain seq x y z
N MET A 1 -10.07 8.77 -13.56
CA MET A 1 -8.75 8.25 -13.15
C MET A 1 -8.95 7.52 -11.83
N GLY A 2 -8.59 6.24 -11.74
CA GLY A 2 -8.70 5.45 -10.50
C GLY A 2 -7.42 5.60 -9.66
N PHE A 3 -7.56 5.99 -8.40
CA PHE A 3 -6.44 6.14 -7.48
C PHE A 3 -6.57 5.10 -6.36
N CYS A 4 -5.60 4.19 -6.28
CA CYS A 4 -5.62 3.08 -5.33
C CYS A 4 -4.43 3.23 -4.38
N PRO A 5 -4.61 3.92 -3.24
CA PRO A 5 -3.52 4.06 -2.28
C PRO A 5 -3.29 2.77 -1.50
N GLY A 6 -2.05 2.59 -1.04
CA GLY A 6 -1.68 1.54 -0.09
C GLY A 6 -2.19 1.81 1.33
N ALA A 7 -1.68 1.03 2.28
CA ALA A 7 -1.90 1.31 3.70
C ALA A 7 -1.48 2.76 4.00
N THR A 8 -2.42 3.54 4.52
CA THR A 8 -2.24 4.98 4.76
C THR A 8 -2.35 5.25 6.25
N TYR A 9 -1.35 5.90 6.83
CA TYR A 9 -1.34 6.27 8.24
C TYR A 9 -2.37 7.38 8.50
N THR A 10 -3.54 6.95 8.95
CA THR A 10 -4.68 7.80 9.35
C THR A 10 -5.32 7.22 10.62
N ASN A 11 -6.09 8.04 11.33
CA ASN A 11 -6.88 7.59 12.49
C ASN A 11 -7.96 6.57 12.12
N PHE A 12 -8.21 6.32 10.83
CA PHE A 12 -9.16 5.33 10.38
C PHE A 12 -8.87 3.95 10.94
N HIS A 13 -7.60 3.53 10.99
CA HIS A 13 -7.21 2.20 11.46
C HIS A 13 -7.61 1.98 12.93
N GLU A 14 -7.47 3.00 13.77
CA GLU A 14 -7.88 2.97 15.19
C GLU A 14 -9.39 2.92 15.35
N VAL A 15 -10.09 3.77 14.59
CA VAL A 15 -11.54 3.89 14.67
C VAL A 15 -12.25 2.67 14.08
N SER A 16 -11.65 1.99 13.10
CA SER A 16 -12.20 0.78 12.49
C SER A 16 -11.98 -0.49 13.34
N GLY A 17 -11.46 -0.37 14.57
CA GLY A 17 -11.11 -1.51 15.43
C GLY A 17 -9.87 -2.28 14.97
N GLY A 18 -9.05 -1.68 14.10
CA GLY A 18 -7.75 -2.20 13.71
C GLY A 18 -6.65 -1.63 14.59
N ASP A 19 -5.48 -2.26 14.58
CA ASP A 19 -4.30 -1.72 15.23
C ASP A 19 -3.38 -1.06 14.18
N LYS A 20 -2.92 0.15 14.50
CA LYS A 20 -2.05 0.97 13.61
C LYS A 20 -0.69 0.29 13.42
N ASP A 21 -0.24 -0.48 14.41
CA ASP A 21 1.03 -1.19 14.40
C ASP A 21 0.96 -2.57 13.74
N SER A 22 -0.23 -3.01 13.30
CA SER A 22 -0.41 -4.24 12.53
C SER A 22 0.23 -4.21 11.14
N PHE A 23 0.65 -3.03 10.67
CA PHE A 23 1.42 -2.86 9.45
C PHE A 23 2.82 -2.32 9.78
N PRO A 24 3.88 -2.86 9.16
CA PRO A 24 5.21 -2.32 9.36
C PRO A 24 5.28 -0.84 8.97
N LYS A 25 5.85 0.02 9.82
CA LYS A 25 5.86 1.49 9.62
C LYS A 25 6.42 1.94 8.25
N PHE A 26 7.28 1.14 7.62
CA PHE A 26 7.84 1.42 6.31
C PHE A 26 6.88 1.15 5.13
N THR A 27 5.80 0.38 5.33
CA THR A 27 4.81 0.10 4.28
C THR A 27 3.68 1.11 4.25
N MET A 28 3.54 1.94 5.29
CA MET A 28 2.50 2.95 5.41
C MET A 28 2.96 4.30 4.87
N GLN A 29 2.15 4.92 4.01
CA GLN A 29 2.33 6.32 3.62
C GLN A 29 1.56 7.24 4.55
N THR A 30 2.05 8.46 4.78
CA THR A 30 1.25 9.47 5.48
C THR A 30 0.12 10.00 4.59
N ALA A 31 -0.96 10.52 5.18
CA ALA A 31 -2.05 11.14 4.44
C ALA A 31 -1.55 12.24 3.48
N GLN A 32 -0.59 13.06 3.92
CA GLN A 32 0.00 14.12 3.10
C GLN A 32 0.71 13.57 1.86
N GLN A 33 1.46 12.49 2.00
CA GLN A 33 2.16 11.85 0.87
C GLN A 33 1.16 11.32 -0.16
N VAL A 34 0.07 10.69 0.31
CA VAL A 34 -0.99 10.17 -0.56
C VAL A 34 -1.70 11.30 -1.33
N VAL A 35 -2.03 12.40 -0.65
CA VAL A 35 -2.69 13.56 -1.28
C VAL A 35 -1.77 14.24 -2.30
N ASN A 36 -0.49 14.45 -1.96
CA ASN A 36 0.47 15.06 -2.90
C ASN A 36 0.63 14.19 -4.16
N GLU A 37 0.70 12.87 -4.00
CA GLU A 37 0.81 11.93 -5.12
C GLU A 37 -0.46 11.91 -5.97
N LEU A 38 -1.65 12.03 -5.35
CA LEU A 38 -2.93 12.15 -6.04
C LEU A 38 -2.99 13.44 -6.88
N VAL A 39 -2.65 14.59 -6.30
CA VAL A 39 -2.68 15.89 -7.01
C VAL A 39 -1.71 15.86 -8.18
N SER A 40 -0.47 15.43 -7.96
CA SER A 40 0.52 15.32 -9.04
C SER A 40 0.07 14.37 -10.16
N ALA A 41 -0.58 13.26 -9.80
CA ALA A 41 -1.11 12.30 -10.75
C ALA A 41 -2.25 12.91 -11.59
N LEU A 42 -3.16 13.67 -10.97
CA LEU A 42 -4.25 14.38 -11.64
C LEU A 42 -3.73 15.45 -12.59
N GLU A 43 -2.72 16.23 -12.19
CA GLU A 43 -2.08 17.24 -13.04
C GLU A 43 -1.43 16.62 -14.27
N SER A 44 -0.74 15.49 -14.10
CA SER A 44 -0.06 14.82 -15.22
C SER A 44 -1.01 14.28 -16.28
N ARG A 45 -2.25 13.89 -15.89
CA ARG A 45 -3.26 13.20 -16.73
C ARG A 45 -2.74 12.00 -17.55
N ARG A 46 -1.58 11.42 -17.21
CA ARG A 46 -0.89 10.44 -18.07
C ARG A 46 -1.41 9.02 -17.95
N LYS A 47 -1.99 8.62 -16.81
CA LYS A 47 -2.37 7.24 -16.55
C LYS A 47 -3.82 7.14 -16.07
N PRO A 48 -4.63 6.20 -16.57
CA PRO A 48 -5.99 6.02 -16.10
C PRO A 48 -6.07 5.43 -14.68
N LYS A 49 -5.01 4.77 -14.20
CA LYS A 49 -4.89 4.19 -12.85
C LYS A 49 -3.54 4.56 -12.22
N VAL A 50 -3.55 4.98 -10.96
CA VAL A 50 -2.34 5.28 -10.17
C VAL A 50 -2.39 4.57 -8.83
N VAL A 51 -1.33 3.82 -8.56
CA VAL A 51 -1.08 3.16 -7.27
C VAL A 51 -0.12 4.04 -6.49
N SER A 52 -0.49 4.43 -5.28
CA SER A 52 0.34 5.31 -4.44
C SER A 52 1.45 4.52 -3.73
N GLY A 53 2.61 5.16 -3.56
CA GLY A 53 3.72 4.64 -2.79
C GLY A 53 4.77 3.89 -3.61
N GLY A 54 6.03 4.27 -3.41
CA GLY A 54 7.19 3.66 -4.06
C GLY A 54 7.30 2.16 -3.76
N LEU A 55 7.02 1.75 -2.51
CA LEU A 55 7.04 0.35 -2.11
C LEU A 55 5.95 -0.48 -2.79
N ASN A 56 4.73 0.07 -2.95
CA ASN A 56 3.64 -0.62 -3.65
C ASN A 56 3.93 -0.74 -5.14
N ARG A 57 4.45 0.31 -5.78
CA ARG A 57 4.86 0.26 -7.19
C ARG A 57 6.00 -0.74 -7.41
N PHE A 58 6.96 -0.77 -6.49
CA PHE A 58 8.07 -1.72 -6.50
C PHE A 58 7.60 -3.16 -6.32
N MET A 59 6.70 -3.41 -5.35
CA MET A 59 6.08 -4.72 -5.14
C MET A 59 5.34 -5.22 -6.39
N ILE A 60 4.54 -4.37 -7.04
CA ILE A 60 3.84 -4.73 -8.29
C ILE A 60 4.84 -5.06 -9.41
N GLY A 61 5.97 -4.34 -9.47
CA GLY A 61 7.05 -4.62 -10.42
C GLY A 61 7.72 -5.97 -10.15
N LEU A 62 8.09 -6.24 -8.89
CA LEU A 62 8.71 -7.50 -8.50
C LEU A 62 7.76 -8.70 -8.62
N GLN A 63 6.46 -8.51 -8.39
CA GLN A 63 5.44 -9.56 -8.56
C GLN A 63 5.39 -10.10 -10.00
N LYS A 64 5.77 -9.29 -11.00
CA LYS A 64 5.86 -9.77 -12.39
C LYS A 64 7.00 -10.75 -12.62
N LEU A 65 8.02 -10.73 -11.77
CA LEU A 65 9.18 -11.62 -11.84
C LEU A 65 9.09 -12.79 -10.85
N MET A 66 8.19 -12.71 -9.86
CA MET A 66 8.01 -13.74 -8.86
C MET A 66 6.97 -14.79 -9.28
N THR A 67 7.20 -16.04 -8.89
CA THR A 67 6.18 -17.09 -9.02
C THR A 67 5.04 -16.86 -8.02
N ARG A 68 3.82 -17.29 -8.38
CA ARG A 68 2.61 -17.12 -7.57
C ARG A 68 2.78 -17.58 -6.11
N ARG A 69 3.54 -18.66 -5.88
CA ARG A 69 3.83 -19.19 -4.52
C ARG A 69 4.62 -18.21 -3.66
N MET A 70 5.63 -17.53 -4.22
CA MET A 70 6.41 -16.53 -3.49
C MET A 70 5.57 -15.32 -3.11
N VAL A 71 4.71 -14.85 -4.01
CA VAL A 71 3.81 -13.71 -3.75
C VAL A 71 2.84 -14.02 -2.60
N VAL A 72 2.28 -15.23 -2.57
CA VAL A 72 1.37 -15.67 -1.50
C VAL A 72 2.09 -15.74 -0.15
N ASN A 73 3.27 -16.35 -0.09
CA ASN A 73 4.06 -16.44 1.15
C ASN A 73 4.52 -15.06 1.64
N MET A 74 4.88 -14.17 0.71
CA MET A 74 5.28 -12.81 1.02
C MET A 74 4.10 -12.01 1.60
N MET A 75 2.92 -12.08 0.99
CA MET A 75 1.72 -11.42 1.53
C MET A 75 1.30 -11.97 2.90
N ALA A 76 1.44 -13.27 3.13
CA ALA A 76 1.20 -13.86 4.45
C ALA A 76 2.15 -13.29 5.52
N GLY A 77 3.41 -12.98 5.15
CA GLY A 77 4.41 -12.41 6.06
C GLY A 77 4.32 -10.89 6.29
N PHE A 78 3.59 -10.15 5.44
CA PHE A 78 3.39 -8.69 5.57
C PHE A 78 1.96 -8.31 6.01
N GLY A 79 1.05 -9.28 6.08
CA GLY A 79 -0.32 -9.06 6.53
C GLY A 79 -0.46 -8.99 8.06
N PRO A 80 -1.58 -8.43 8.55
CA PRO A 80 -1.90 -8.28 9.98
C PRO A 80 -2.08 -9.62 10.74
N LEU A 81 -1.91 -10.76 10.06
CA LEU A 81 -2.03 -12.10 10.62
C LEU A 81 -0.69 -12.66 11.13
N LYS A 82 0.41 -11.94 10.94
CA LYS A 82 1.73 -12.31 11.48
C LYS A 82 1.74 -12.11 13.00
N GLY A 83 1.18 -13.08 13.73
CA GLY A 83 1.07 -13.07 15.19
C GLY A 83 -0.19 -13.74 15.76
N LYS A 84 -1.09 -14.27 14.92
CA LYS A 84 -2.28 -15.05 15.34
C LYS A 84 -2.16 -16.55 15.01
N GLN A 85 -0.97 -17.13 15.19
CA GLN A 85 -0.76 -18.58 15.26
C GLN A 85 0.05 -18.91 16.50
#